data_AF-A0A7C7Y9B3-F1
#
_entry.id   AF-A0A7C7Y9B3-F1
#
_cell.length_a   1.000
_cell.length_b   1.000
_cell.length_c   1.000
_cell.angle_alpha   90.00
_cell.angle_beta   90.00
_cell.angle_gamma   90.00
#
_symmetry.space_group_name_H-M   'P 1'
#
loop_
_entity.id
_entity.type
_entity.pdbx_description
1 polymer ?
#
loop_
_entity_poly.entity_id
_entity_poly.type
_entity_poly.pdbx_seq_one_letter_code
_entity_poly.pdbx_strand_id
1 'polypeptide(L)'
;MMLVDAFRTRSVLEQDPRIGKIGIAGWSLGGTVALYSAWSPIIEILGAPFDAHLPFYPAAHIRPDIQNWSDSPILILHGDADDWTPLHFVEGLMPQLPNPILHVYLGAHHSFDSEKEFTLLPKAVRLKKRTVRIDKNGYMSGKLFLGIRLPLNERWQRRWVIRILRNRGAHVEGNSAARADSLVRAREFFMEQLC
;
A
#
# COMPACT_ATOMS: atom_id res chain seq x y z
N MET A 1 11.68 -5.77 7.00
CA MET A 1 11.16 -5.53 8.36
C MET A 1 9.64 -5.68 8.35
N MET A 2 8.83 -4.69 7.96
CA MET A 2 7.36 -4.80 8.10
C MET A 2 6.69 -5.99 7.37
N LEU A 3 7.07 -6.29 6.12
CA LEU A 3 6.55 -7.49 5.43
C LEU A 3 6.98 -8.77 6.15
N VAL A 4 8.24 -8.84 6.62
CA VAL A 4 8.71 -9.99 7.42
C VAL A 4 7.86 -10.16 8.66
N ASP A 5 7.58 -9.08 9.40
CA ASP A 5 6.79 -9.13 10.64
C ASP A 5 5.34 -9.58 10.36
N ALA A 6 4.74 -9.13 9.25
CA ALA A 6 3.41 -9.56 8.83
C ALA A 6 3.37 -11.07 8.51
N PHE A 7 4.33 -11.57 7.73
CA PHE A 7 4.41 -12.99 7.38
C PHE A 7 4.77 -13.87 8.59
N ARG A 8 5.61 -13.39 9.51
CA ARG A 8 5.90 -14.13 10.76
C ARG A 8 4.66 -14.24 11.64
N THR A 9 3.88 -13.18 11.74
CA THR A 9 2.58 -13.22 12.43
C THR A 9 1.66 -14.22 11.75
N ARG A 10 1.54 -14.17 10.42
CA ARG A 10 0.74 -15.14 9.65
C ARG A 10 1.16 -16.59 9.92
N SER A 11 2.46 -16.87 9.94
CA SER A 11 2.97 -18.21 10.25
C SER A 11 2.72 -18.69 11.68
N VAL A 12 2.47 -17.78 12.63
CA VAL A 12 2.01 -18.17 13.97
C VAL A 12 0.51 -18.48 13.95
N LEU A 13 -0.27 -17.63 13.26
CA LEU A 13 -1.73 -17.80 13.17
C LEU A 13 -2.12 -19.10 12.44
N GLU A 14 -1.38 -19.49 11.39
CA GLU A 14 -1.69 -20.71 10.62
C GLU A 14 -1.49 -22.01 11.43
N GLN A 15 -0.78 -21.96 12.57
CA GLN A 15 -0.57 -23.11 13.45
C GLN A 15 -1.72 -23.30 14.46
N ASP A 16 -2.63 -22.32 14.57
CA ASP A 16 -3.79 -22.42 15.45
C ASP A 16 -4.96 -23.10 14.72
N PRO A 17 -5.40 -24.30 15.14
CA PRO A 17 -6.46 -25.03 14.43
C PRO A 17 -7.83 -24.33 14.48
N ARG A 18 -7.99 -23.27 15.27
CA ARG A 18 -9.21 -22.45 15.31
C ARG A 18 -9.24 -21.42 14.17
N ILE A 19 -8.12 -21.17 13.50
CA ILE A 19 -7.98 -20.18 12.44
C ILE A 19 -7.98 -20.90 11.10
N GLY A 20 -8.96 -20.58 10.24
CA GLY A 20 -9.06 -21.11 8.88
C GLY A 20 -8.26 -20.29 7.87
N LYS A 21 -8.88 -19.24 7.34
CA LYS A 21 -8.26 -18.30 6.39
C LYS A 21 -7.73 -17.05 7.11
N ILE A 22 -6.65 -16.47 6.59
CA ILE A 22 -5.95 -15.30 7.15
C ILE A 22 -5.85 -14.20 6.09
N GLY A 23 -6.63 -13.14 6.26
CA GLY A 23 -6.50 -11.91 5.49
C GLY A 23 -5.57 -10.89 6.15
N ILE A 24 -5.20 -9.86 5.39
CA ILE A 24 -4.42 -8.71 5.87
C ILE A 24 -5.08 -7.39 5.49
N ALA A 25 -5.24 -6.52 6.47
CA ALA A 25 -5.63 -5.12 6.26
C ALA A 25 -4.53 -4.18 6.75
N GLY A 26 -4.47 -2.99 6.17
CA GLY A 26 -3.55 -1.97 6.65
C GLY A 26 -3.82 -0.60 6.06
N TRP A 27 -3.36 0.44 6.75
CA TRP A 27 -3.58 1.84 6.41
C TRP A 27 -2.27 2.54 6.05
N SER A 28 -2.26 3.37 5.00
CA SER A 28 -1.08 4.16 4.61
C SER A 28 0.16 3.27 4.37
N LEU A 29 1.19 3.39 5.23
CA LEU A 29 2.35 2.49 5.21
C LEU A 29 1.95 1.02 5.45
N GLY A 30 1.00 0.76 6.35
CA GLY A 30 0.42 -0.56 6.55
C GLY A 30 -0.39 -1.03 5.34
N GLY A 31 -1.07 -0.11 4.63
CA GLY A 31 -1.76 -0.42 3.38
C GLY A 31 -0.78 -0.82 2.29
N THR A 32 0.40 -0.20 2.28
CA THR A 32 1.51 -0.62 1.41
C THR A 32 1.95 -2.04 1.73
N VAL A 33 2.06 -2.39 3.02
CA VAL A 33 2.38 -3.77 3.45
C VAL A 33 1.28 -4.75 3.01
N ALA A 34 0.01 -4.41 3.23
CA ALA A 34 -1.12 -5.25 2.84
C ALA A 34 -1.21 -5.46 1.32
N LEU A 35 -0.88 -4.43 0.52
CA LEU A 35 -0.86 -4.52 -0.95
C LEU A 35 0.30 -5.38 -1.46
N TYR A 36 1.53 -5.07 -1.02
CA TYR A 36 2.73 -5.76 -1.54
C TYR A 36 2.98 -7.12 -0.90
N SER A 37 2.22 -7.54 0.12
CA SER A 37 2.24 -8.93 0.60
C SER A 37 1.62 -9.91 -0.39
N ALA A 38 0.88 -9.44 -1.40
CA ALA A 38 0.40 -10.25 -2.52
C ALA A 38 1.48 -10.51 -3.60
N TRP A 39 2.66 -9.91 -3.49
CA TRP A 39 3.70 -10.02 -4.52
C TRP A 39 4.42 -11.37 -4.43
N SER A 40 4.42 -12.17 -5.51
CA SER A 40 4.90 -13.57 -5.48
C SER A 40 6.34 -13.73 -4.98
N PRO A 41 7.32 -12.91 -5.40
CA PRO A 41 8.69 -13.01 -4.87
C PRO A 41 8.79 -12.80 -3.35
N ILE A 42 7.86 -12.05 -2.75
CA ILE A 42 7.81 -11.88 -1.28
C ILE A 42 7.23 -13.14 -0.64
N ILE A 43 6.14 -13.68 -1.20
CA ILE A 43 5.50 -14.92 -0.74
C ILE A 43 6.52 -16.07 -0.78
N GLU A 44 7.20 -16.27 -1.92
CA GLU A 44 8.19 -17.33 -2.12
C GLU A 44 9.30 -17.35 -1.04
N ILE A 45 9.70 -16.17 -0.55
CA ILE A 45 10.76 -16.04 0.45
C ILE A 45 10.21 -16.10 1.88
N LEU A 46 9.01 -15.55 2.14
CA LEU A 46 8.51 -15.31 3.49
C LEU A 46 7.48 -16.35 3.98
N GLY A 47 6.86 -17.13 3.10
CA GLY A 47 5.95 -18.22 3.46
C GLY A 47 4.65 -18.19 2.68
N ALA A 48 3.61 -18.85 3.20
CA ALA A 48 2.35 -18.97 2.50
C ALA A 48 1.63 -17.60 2.31
N PRO A 49 0.86 -17.42 1.24
CA PRO A 49 0.18 -16.16 0.92
C PRO A 49 -0.95 -15.85 1.91
N PHE A 50 -1.30 -14.57 2.05
CA PHE A 50 -2.56 -14.19 2.68
C PHE A 50 -3.74 -14.53 1.76
N ASP A 51 -4.88 -14.87 2.35
CA ASP A 51 -6.08 -15.28 1.62
C ASP A 51 -6.86 -14.09 1.04
N ALA A 52 -6.68 -12.89 1.60
CA ALA A 52 -7.30 -11.66 1.11
C ALA A 52 -6.51 -10.42 1.56
N HIS A 53 -6.52 -9.35 0.75
CA HIS A 53 -5.77 -8.13 0.99
C HIS A 53 -6.69 -6.90 0.98
N LEU A 54 -6.64 -6.09 2.05
CA LEU A 54 -7.46 -4.89 2.22
C LEU A 54 -6.59 -3.65 2.53
N PRO A 55 -5.89 -3.10 1.53
CA PRO A 55 -5.13 -1.87 1.70
C PRO A 55 -6.02 -0.61 1.67
N PHE A 56 -5.96 0.17 2.74
CA PHE A 56 -6.48 1.53 2.82
C PHE A 56 -5.39 2.53 2.42
N TYR A 57 -5.68 3.33 1.38
CA TYR A 57 -4.85 4.42 0.85
C TYR A 57 -3.34 4.10 0.82
N PRO A 58 -2.92 3.03 0.12
CA PRO A 58 -1.53 2.59 0.12
C PRO A 58 -0.61 3.53 -0.66
N ALA A 59 0.65 3.61 -0.23
CA ALA A 59 1.74 4.18 -1.04
C ALA A 59 2.15 3.22 -2.16
N ALA A 60 1.29 3.02 -3.17
CA ALA A 60 1.47 2.07 -4.28
C ALA A 60 2.47 2.54 -5.36
N HIS A 61 3.60 3.15 -4.98
CA HIS A 61 4.55 3.78 -5.90
C HIS A 61 5.70 2.87 -6.35
N ILE A 62 5.79 1.66 -5.81
CA ILE A 62 6.81 0.67 -6.18
C ILE A 62 6.37 -0.05 -7.45
N ARG A 63 7.30 -0.25 -8.39
CA ARG A 63 7.10 -0.91 -9.69
C ARG A 63 8.13 -2.02 -9.83
N PRO A 64 7.77 -3.28 -9.51
CA PRO A 64 8.68 -4.40 -9.68
C PRO A 64 8.83 -4.77 -11.16
N ASP A 65 10.01 -5.24 -11.54
CA ASP A 65 10.23 -5.87 -12.86
C ASP A 65 9.54 -7.24 -12.95
N ILE A 66 9.56 -8.00 -11.85
CA ILE A 66 8.83 -9.26 -11.73
C ILE A 66 7.39 -8.90 -11.36
N GLN A 67 6.47 -9.04 -12.30
CA GLN A 67 5.06 -8.65 -12.14
C GLN A 67 4.17 -9.87 -11.90
N ASN A 68 4.68 -10.82 -11.12
CA ASN A 68 3.94 -11.99 -10.68
C ASN A 68 3.34 -11.70 -9.31
N TRP A 69 2.04 -11.91 -9.18
CA TRP A 69 1.26 -11.64 -7.97
C TRP A 69 0.40 -12.86 -7.65
N SER A 70 0.03 -13.02 -6.38
CA SER A 70 -0.95 -14.04 -6.01
C SER A 70 -2.32 -13.71 -6.60
N ASP A 71 -3.11 -14.76 -6.83
CA ASP A 71 -4.50 -14.63 -7.25
C ASP A 71 -5.45 -14.23 -6.11
N SER A 72 -4.91 -14.07 -4.89
CA SER A 72 -5.67 -13.66 -3.71
C SER A 72 -6.43 -12.35 -3.98
N PRO A 73 -7.72 -12.26 -3.61
CA PRO A 73 -8.52 -11.07 -3.81
C PRO A 73 -7.92 -9.85 -3.10
N ILE A 74 -7.96 -8.70 -3.77
CA ILE A 74 -7.47 -7.41 -3.25
C ILE A 74 -8.57 -6.36 -3.35
N LEU A 75 -9.02 -5.82 -2.22
CA LEU A 75 -9.88 -4.64 -2.16
C LEU A 75 -9.08 -3.43 -1.70
N ILE A 76 -8.89 -2.46 -2.60
CA ILE A 76 -8.21 -1.20 -2.30
C ILE A 76 -9.26 -0.12 -2.06
N LEU A 77 -9.17 0.53 -0.90
CA LEU A 77 -10.05 1.64 -0.54
C LEU A 77 -9.23 2.93 -0.51
N HIS A 78 -9.57 3.91 -1.34
CA HIS A 78 -8.72 5.08 -1.54
C HIS A 78 -9.49 6.38 -1.77
N GLY A 79 -8.94 7.50 -1.30
CA GLY A 79 -9.49 8.83 -1.55
C GLY A 79 -8.82 9.49 -2.75
N ASP A 80 -9.59 10.15 -3.62
CA ASP A 80 -9.04 10.82 -4.81
C ASP A 80 -8.35 12.16 -4.50
N ALA A 81 -8.64 12.75 -3.34
CA ALA A 81 -8.03 13.99 -2.86
C ALA A 81 -6.77 13.76 -2.00
N ASP A 82 -6.32 12.52 -1.85
CA ASP A 82 -5.09 12.19 -1.12
C ASP A 82 -3.84 12.79 -1.82
N ASP A 83 -3.23 13.78 -1.20
CA ASP A 83 -1.99 14.41 -1.66
C ASP A 83 -0.72 13.87 -0.96
N TRP A 84 -0.87 12.92 -0.04
CA TRP A 84 0.20 12.19 0.64
C TRP A 84 0.62 10.96 -0.16
N THR A 85 -0.35 10.11 -0.50
CA THR A 85 -0.18 8.88 -1.30
C THR A 85 -1.16 8.86 -2.48
N PRO A 86 -0.93 9.69 -3.50
CA PRO A 86 -1.93 9.95 -4.55
C PRO A 86 -2.47 8.71 -5.26
N LEU A 87 -3.79 8.75 -5.55
CA LEU A 87 -4.57 7.67 -6.17
C LEU A 87 -3.94 7.08 -7.44
N HIS A 88 -3.36 7.91 -8.30
CA HIS A 88 -2.74 7.47 -9.56
C HIS A 88 -1.65 6.42 -9.39
N PHE A 89 -1.05 6.29 -8.20
CA PHE A 89 -0.12 5.20 -7.93
C PHE A 89 -0.80 3.84 -7.87
N VAL A 90 -2.01 3.78 -7.31
CA VAL A 90 -2.82 2.56 -7.31
C VAL A 90 -3.30 2.28 -8.73
N GLU A 91 -3.90 3.26 -9.40
CA GLU A 91 -4.40 3.12 -10.77
C GLU A 91 -3.30 2.62 -11.72
N GLY A 92 -2.09 3.19 -11.62
CA GLY A 92 -0.95 2.77 -12.43
C GLY A 92 -0.31 1.45 -12.02
N LEU A 93 -0.77 0.78 -10.96
CA LEU A 93 -0.36 -0.56 -10.55
C LEU A 93 -1.42 -1.61 -10.90
N MET A 94 -2.71 -1.24 -10.92
CA MET A 94 -3.84 -2.14 -11.17
C MET A 94 -3.65 -3.09 -12.36
N PRO A 95 -3.11 -2.67 -13.53
CA PRO A 95 -2.93 -3.59 -14.66
C PRO A 95 -1.99 -4.77 -14.39
N GLN A 96 -1.21 -4.73 -13.31
CA GLN A 96 -0.31 -5.81 -12.91
C GLN A 96 -0.98 -6.80 -11.95
N LEU A 97 -2.09 -6.43 -11.32
CA LEU A 97 -2.75 -7.24 -10.29
C LEU A 97 -3.80 -8.14 -10.96
N PRO A 98 -3.90 -9.45 -10.61
CA PRO A 98 -4.85 -10.37 -11.24
C PRO A 98 -6.32 -10.00 -10.99
N ASN A 99 -6.70 -9.79 -9.72
CA ASN A 99 -8.09 -9.58 -9.30
C ASN A 99 -8.27 -8.34 -8.39
N PRO A 100 -7.81 -7.13 -8.78
CA PRO A 100 -7.95 -5.94 -7.94
C PRO A 100 -9.36 -5.34 -8.04
N ILE A 101 -9.93 -5.01 -6.89
CA ILE A 101 -11.08 -4.11 -6.78
C ILE A 101 -10.55 -2.79 -6.20
N LEU A 102 -10.82 -1.68 -6.87
CA LEU A 102 -10.53 -0.34 -6.36
C LEU A 102 -11.85 0.39 -6.12
N HIS A 103 -12.09 0.80 -4.88
CA HIS A 103 -13.16 1.73 -4.54
C HIS A 103 -12.57 3.10 -4.22
N VAL A 104 -13.06 4.12 -4.93
CA VAL A 104 -12.59 5.50 -4.82
C VAL A 104 -13.64 6.36 -4.11
N TYR A 105 -13.23 7.01 -3.03
CA TYR A 105 -14.02 8.01 -2.32
C TYR A 105 -13.74 9.39 -2.89
N LEU A 106 -14.74 9.98 -3.56
CA LEU A 106 -14.63 11.31 -4.16
C LEU A 106 -14.52 12.40 -3.09
N GLY A 107 -13.56 13.31 -3.26
CA GLY A 107 -13.24 14.39 -2.33
C GLY A 107 -12.56 13.93 -1.03
N ALA A 108 -12.25 12.64 -0.88
CA ALA A 108 -11.69 12.11 0.36
C ALA A 108 -10.15 12.23 0.37
N HIS A 109 -9.61 12.73 1.48
CA HIS A 109 -8.17 12.86 1.68
C HIS A 109 -7.56 11.61 2.35
N HIS A 110 -6.26 11.67 2.61
CA HIS A 110 -5.59 10.69 3.45
C HIS A 110 -6.26 10.63 4.83
N SER A 111 -6.42 9.42 5.39
CA SER A 111 -7.14 9.19 6.66
C SER A 111 -8.64 9.51 6.62
N PHE A 112 -9.29 9.32 5.47
CA PHE A 112 -10.74 9.50 5.31
C PHE A 112 -11.59 8.70 6.30
N ASP A 113 -11.07 7.59 6.81
CA ASP A 113 -11.71 6.68 7.75
C ASP A 113 -11.55 7.11 9.23
N SER A 114 -11.07 8.33 9.47
CA SER A 114 -10.88 8.92 10.80
C SER A 114 -11.85 10.08 11.08
N GLU A 115 -11.72 10.71 12.25
CA GLU A 115 -12.44 11.94 12.64
C GLU A 115 -11.57 13.20 12.55
N LYS A 116 -10.45 13.13 11.83
CA LYS A 116 -9.52 14.25 11.75
C LYS A 116 -10.14 15.43 11.00
N GLU A 117 -9.98 16.63 11.54
CA GLU A 117 -10.21 17.85 10.77
C GLU A 117 -9.18 17.98 9.65
N PHE A 118 -9.52 18.75 8.61
CA PHE A 118 -8.62 19.07 7.51
C PHE A 118 -7.33 19.72 8.02
N THR A 119 -6.24 18.95 8.06
CA THR A 119 -4.99 19.33 8.72
C THR A 119 -3.79 19.17 7.80
N LEU A 120 -3.00 20.23 7.63
CA LEU A 120 -1.70 20.16 6.98
C LEU A 120 -0.64 19.57 7.93
N LEU A 121 0.02 18.51 7.49
CA LEU A 121 1.16 17.88 8.18
C LEU A 121 2.47 18.31 7.51
N PRO A 122 3.16 19.38 7.98
CA PRO A 122 4.29 19.98 7.28
C PRO A 122 5.53 19.07 7.21
N LYS A 123 5.60 18.03 8.06
CA LYS A 123 6.71 17.07 8.09
C LYS A 123 6.42 15.79 7.30
N ALA A 124 5.19 15.58 6.84
CA ALA A 124 4.81 14.42 6.03
C ALA A 124 5.62 14.40 4.74
N VAL A 125 6.29 13.28 4.45
CA VAL A 125 6.99 13.08 3.17
C VAL A 125 5.97 12.52 2.20
N ARG A 126 5.50 13.36 1.27
CA ARG A 126 4.51 12.98 0.27
C ARG A 126 5.13 12.41 -0.98
N LEU A 127 4.36 11.56 -1.62
CA LEU A 127 4.63 11.10 -2.97
C LEU A 127 4.06 12.12 -3.97
N LYS A 128 4.76 12.31 -5.08
CA LYS A 128 4.28 13.15 -6.19
C LYS A 128 3.94 12.25 -7.37
N LYS A 129 4.68 12.32 -8.47
CA LYS A 129 4.44 11.51 -9.69
C LYS A 129 5.48 10.40 -9.90
N ARG A 130 6.50 10.32 -9.05
CA ARG A 130 7.65 9.43 -9.27
C ARG A 130 7.40 8.06 -8.64
N THR A 131 7.65 7.02 -9.42
CA THR A 131 7.69 5.64 -8.95
C THR A 131 9.10 5.21 -8.59
N VAL A 132 9.20 4.13 -7.82
CA VAL A 132 10.45 3.43 -7.51
C VAL A 132 10.44 2.11 -8.22
N ARG A 133 11.44 1.83 -9.05
CA ARG A 133 11.62 0.53 -9.68
C ARG A 133 12.31 -0.41 -8.71
N ILE A 134 11.85 -1.66 -8.63
CA ILE A 134 12.58 -2.78 -8.02
C ILE A 134 12.96 -3.73 -9.16
N ASP A 135 14.25 -3.98 -9.35
CA ASP A 135 14.68 -4.96 -10.34
C ASP A 135 14.60 -6.40 -9.84
N LYS A 136 14.85 -7.36 -10.74
CA LYS A 136 14.83 -8.80 -10.44
C LYS A 136 15.79 -9.25 -9.33
N ASN A 137 16.79 -8.43 -8.99
CA ASN A 137 17.75 -8.71 -7.91
C ASN A 137 17.35 -8.01 -6.60
N GLY A 138 16.20 -7.34 -6.56
CA GLY A 138 15.70 -6.62 -5.40
C GLY A 138 16.24 -5.19 -5.26
N TYR A 139 17.02 -4.68 -6.21
CA TYR A 139 17.59 -3.33 -6.09
C TYR A 139 16.56 -2.26 -6.46
N MET A 140 16.36 -1.33 -5.52
CA MET A 140 15.50 -0.15 -5.68
C MET A 140 16.22 0.99 -6.39
N SER A 141 15.56 1.60 -7.37
CA SER A 141 16.04 2.82 -8.03
C SER A 141 14.90 3.78 -8.43
N GLY A 142 15.18 5.08 -8.42
CA GLY A 142 14.25 6.12 -8.86
C GLY A 142 14.85 6.98 -9.97
N LYS A 143 14.02 7.42 -10.92
CA LYS A 143 14.44 8.36 -11.98
C LYS A 143 14.36 9.82 -11.48
N LEU A 144 15.45 10.57 -11.58
CA LEU A 144 15.47 12.02 -11.34
C LEU A 144 15.20 12.80 -12.65
N PHE A 145 15.19 14.14 -12.58
CA PHE A 145 14.74 15.06 -13.64
C PHE A 145 15.59 15.06 -14.94
N LEU A 146 16.56 14.17 -15.05
CA LEU A 146 17.47 14.02 -16.20
C LEU A 146 17.58 12.56 -16.69
N GLY A 147 16.64 11.69 -16.29
CA GLY A 147 16.68 10.26 -16.63
C GLY A 147 17.70 9.44 -15.84
N ILE A 148 18.59 10.10 -15.07
CA ILE A 148 19.55 9.47 -14.17
C ILE A 148 18.79 8.62 -13.14
N ARG A 149 19.16 7.34 -13.04
CA ARG A 149 18.67 6.42 -12.01
C ARG A 149 19.53 6.53 -10.77
N LEU A 150 18.91 6.86 -9.64
CA LEU A 150 19.58 6.88 -8.34
C LEU A 150 19.17 5.64 -7.54
N PRO A 151 20.12 4.97 -6.87
CA PRO A 151 19.80 3.87 -5.97
C PRO A 151 19.00 4.38 -4.76
N LEU A 152 18.08 3.54 -4.25
CA LEU A 152 17.19 3.88 -3.13
C LEU A 152 17.19 2.82 -2.01
N ASN A 153 18.16 1.90 -2.03
CA ASN A 153 18.24 0.80 -1.07
C ASN A 153 18.62 1.31 0.33
N GLU A 154 19.61 2.20 0.38
CA GLU A 154 20.14 2.70 1.64
C GLU A 154 19.31 3.83 2.23
N ARG A 155 19.29 3.91 3.57
CA ARG A 155 18.56 4.98 4.28
C ARG A 155 19.08 6.36 3.90
N TRP A 156 20.41 6.50 3.75
CA TRP A 156 21.02 7.78 3.38
C TRP A 156 20.65 8.19 1.95
N GLN A 157 20.60 7.25 0.99
CA GLN A 157 20.18 7.50 -0.39
C GLN A 157 18.76 8.08 -0.44
N ARG A 158 17.82 7.44 0.27
CA ARG A 158 16.44 7.92 0.40
C ARG A 158 16.35 9.30 1.04
N ARG A 159 17.12 9.56 2.11
CA ARG A 159 17.18 10.88 2.77
C ARG A 159 17.67 11.98 1.82
N TRP A 160 18.69 11.70 1.03
CA TRP A 160 19.20 12.64 0.02
C TRP A 160 18.14 12.98 -1.03
N VAL A 161 17.45 11.96 -1.55
CA VAL A 161 16.37 12.17 -2.52
C VAL A 161 15.24 13.01 -1.93
N ILE A 162 14.80 12.74 -0.69
CA ILE A 162 13.78 13.54 -0.01
C ILE A 162 14.22 15.02 0.11
N ARG A 163 15.50 15.25 0.45
CA ARG A 163 16.06 16.61 0.55
C ARG A 163 16.07 17.33 -0.79
N ILE A 164 16.50 16.66 -1.86
CA ILE A 164 16.54 17.20 -3.23
C ILE A 164 15.13 17.51 -3.73
N LEU A 165 14.19 16.59 -3.51
CA LEU A 165 12.83 16.71 -4.03
C LEU A 165 11.94 17.68 -3.25
N ARG A 166 12.37 18.09 -2.03
CA ARG A 166 11.62 18.99 -1.14
C ARG A 166 10.14 18.59 -1.02
N ASN A 167 9.88 17.29 -0.93
CA ASN A 167 8.53 16.71 -1.02
C ASN A 167 7.86 16.59 0.36
N ARG A 168 7.90 17.65 1.15
CA ARG A 168 7.23 17.70 2.46
C ARG A 168 5.89 18.45 2.40
N GLY A 169 5.00 18.13 3.33
CA GLY A 169 3.65 18.69 3.45
C GLY A 169 2.62 17.84 2.72
N ALA A 170 1.64 17.36 3.47
CA ALA A 170 0.47 16.63 2.97
C ALA A 170 -0.72 16.87 3.91
N HIS A 171 -1.93 16.66 3.43
CA HIS A 171 -3.16 16.86 4.19
C HIS A 171 -3.73 15.52 4.65
N VAL A 172 -4.40 15.56 5.80
CA VAL A 172 -5.26 14.50 6.30
C VAL A 172 -6.63 15.10 6.60
N GLU A 173 -7.68 14.35 6.35
CA GLU A 173 -9.05 14.73 6.69
C GLU A 173 -9.90 13.47 6.82
N GLY A 174 -10.72 13.40 7.85
CA GLY A 174 -11.77 12.42 8.01
C GLY A 174 -13.00 12.78 7.18
N ASN A 175 -13.65 11.78 6.59
CA ASN A 175 -14.89 11.95 5.84
C ASN A 175 -15.93 10.99 6.39
N SER A 176 -16.99 11.50 7.01
CA SER A 176 -17.96 10.68 7.74
C SER A 176 -18.65 9.63 6.86
N ALA A 177 -18.98 9.98 5.62
CA ALA A 177 -19.60 9.07 4.65
C ALA A 177 -18.62 7.99 4.19
N ALA A 178 -17.41 8.38 3.78
CA ALA A 178 -16.37 7.44 3.36
C ALA A 178 -15.95 6.51 4.50
N ARG A 179 -15.85 7.03 5.73
CA ARG A 179 -15.57 6.25 6.94
C ARG A 179 -16.64 5.19 7.18
N ALA A 180 -17.92 5.57 7.18
CA ALA A 180 -19.01 4.62 7.42
C ALA A 180 -19.06 3.53 6.34
N ASP A 181 -18.98 3.92 5.06
CA ASP A 181 -19.01 2.98 3.93
C ASP A 181 -17.78 2.06 3.92
N SER A 182 -16.58 2.59 4.15
CA SER A 182 -15.35 1.79 4.14
C SER A 182 -15.32 0.70 5.19
N LEU A 183 -15.88 0.96 6.39
CA LEU A 183 -16.02 -0.07 7.44
C LEU A 183 -16.98 -1.18 7.02
N VAL A 184 -18.09 -0.83 6.34
CA VAL A 184 -19.04 -1.81 5.82
C VAL A 184 -18.40 -2.66 4.73
N ARG A 185 -17.76 -2.04 3.73
CA ARG A 185 -17.07 -2.74 2.64
C ARG A 185 -15.94 -3.63 3.15
N ALA A 186 -15.13 -3.13 4.07
CA ALA A 186 -14.05 -3.87 4.69
C ALA A 186 -14.55 -5.17 5.35
N ARG A 187 -15.63 -5.05 6.13
CA ARG A 187 -16.28 -6.18 6.80
C ARG A 187 -16.84 -7.16 5.78
N GLU A 188 -17.63 -6.68 4.82
CA GLU A 188 -18.27 -7.52 3.81
C GLU A 188 -17.25 -8.27 2.97
N PHE A 189 -16.18 -7.60 2.54
CA PHE A 189 -15.07 -8.20 1.82
C PHE A 189 -14.44 -9.35 2.61
N PHE A 190 -14.08 -9.14 3.87
CA PHE A 190 -13.49 -10.23 4.65
C PHE A 190 -14.49 -11.34 5.00
N MET A 191 -15.76 -11.03 5.22
CA MET A 191 -16.78 -12.06 5.41
C MET A 191 -16.95 -12.91 4.15
N GLU A 192 -16.89 -12.32 2.97
CA GLU A 192 -17.00 -13.06 1.71
C GLU A 192 -15.77 -13.91 1.43
N GLN A 193 -14.56 -13.36 1.66
CA GLN A 193 -13.32 -14.04 1.27
C GLN A 193 -12.81 -15.03 2.33
N LEU A 194 -13.03 -14.74 3.62
CA LEU A 194 -12.41 -15.47 4.73
C LEU A 194 -13.35 -16.40 5.49
N CYS A 195 -14.67 -16.27 5.32
CA CYS A 195 -15.64 -17.22 5.88
C CYS A 195 -16.03 -18.31 4.87
#